data_AF-A0A0B1RXU0-F1
#
_entry.id   AF-A0A0B1RXU0-F1
#
_cell.length_a   1.000
_cell.length_b   1.000
_cell.length_c   1.000
_cell.angle_alpha   90.00
_cell.angle_beta   90.00
_cell.angle_gamma   90.00
#
_symmetry.space_group_name_H-M   'P 1'
#
loop_
_entity.id
_entity.type
_entity.pdbx_description
1 polymer ?
#
loop_
_entity_poly.entity_id
_entity_poly.type
_entity_poly.pdbx_seq_one_letter_code
_entity_poly.pdbx_strand_id
1 'polypeptide(L)'
;MNPDNGIETLMRLPISKSSAEQRAGRAGRIRPGKAFRLYPESQYEKLGEGTIPEIQRCHLAPVVLQLKALGIQNVHKFHYLSRPPSWSMINALELLYALGALDEKSMLTNPLGLRMSEFPLPPMHSKCLLTSGDFGCSEEMVSIIAMLQVQDVFTPPVRNRHNAVSISKLCCFTYFFQFFYFNLTEFARFLKENLNFLGRDKETFCC
;
A
#
# COMPACT_ATOMS: atom_id res chain seq x y z
N MET A 1 1.31 9.96 7.33
CA MET A 1 -0.01 10.08 7.97
C MET A 1 -0.26 11.53 8.33
N ASN A 2 -1.36 12.13 7.88
CA ASN A 2 -1.72 13.48 8.35
C ASN A 2 -2.26 13.34 9.78
N PRO A 3 -1.66 14.01 10.79
CA PRO A 3 -2.08 13.87 12.18
C PRO A 3 -3.52 14.33 12.40
N ASP A 4 -4.00 15.27 11.59
CA ASP A 4 -5.35 15.82 11.72
C ASP A 4 -6.45 14.86 11.25
N ASN A 5 -6.16 14.05 10.22
CA ASN A 5 -7.19 13.23 9.56
C ASN A 5 -6.97 11.73 9.76
N GLY A 6 -5.82 11.31 10.31
CA GLY A 6 -5.48 9.89 10.48
C GLY A 6 -5.32 9.10 9.17
N ILE A 7 -5.34 9.76 8.01
CA ILE A 7 -5.27 9.11 6.69
C ILE A 7 -3.83 9.07 6.18
N GLU A 8 -3.47 7.97 5.55
CA GLU A 8 -2.26 7.84 4.76
C GLU A 8 -2.48 8.39 3.35
N THR A 9 -1.65 9.36 2.95
CA THR A 9 -1.72 9.95 1.61
C THR A 9 -0.36 9.83 0.97
N LEU A 10 -0.34 9.36 -0.27
CA LEU A 10 0.86 9.34 -1.09
C LEU A 10 1.08 10.75 -1.65
N MET A 11 1.98 11.50 -1.00
CA MET A 11 2.32 12.87 -1.40
C MET A 11 3.69 12.93 -2.06
N ARG A 12 3.82 13.80 -3.07
CA ARG A 12 5.10 14.11 -3.70
C ARG A 12 5.92 14.98 -2.74
N LEU A 13 7.03 14.44 -2.26
CA LEU A 13 7.98 15.14 -1.40
C LEU A 13 9.33 15.32 -2.11
N PRO A 14 10.10 16.37 -1.75
CA PRO A 14 11.47 16.51 -2.24
C PRO A 14 12.34 15.32 -1.79
N ILE A 15 13.38 15.03 -2.57
CA ILE A 15 14.34 13.95 -2.26
C ILE A 15 15.36 14.40 -1.20
N SER A 16 15.98 13.46 -0.50
CA SER A 16 17.14 13.74 0.35
C SER A 16 18.43 13.87 -0.46
N LYS A 17 19.47 14.46 0.14
CA LYS A 17 20.84 14.51 -0.43
C LYS A 17 21.36 13.11 -0.72
N SER A 18 21.24 12.20 0.25
CA SER A 18 21.59 10.79 0.09
C SER A 18 20.88 10.12 -1.09
N SER A 19 19.60 10.41 -1.33
CA SER A 19 18.88 9.87 -2.49
C SER A 19 19.38 10.46 -3.80
N ALA A 20 19.71 11.76 -3.83
CA ALA A 20 20.27 12.42 -5.00
C ALA A 20 21.67 11.86 -5.36
N GLU A 21 22.50 11.59 -4.37
CA GLU A 21 23.81 10.96 -4.53
C GLU A 21 23.69 9.52 -5.02
N GLN A 22 22.75 8.73 -4.48
CA GLN A 22 22.45 7.39 -4.97
C GLN A 22 22.03 7.40 -6.46
N ARG A 23 21.25 8.40 -6.89
CA ARG A 23 20.88 8.57 -8.31
C ARG A 23 22.08 8.94 -9.17
N ALA A 24 22.93 9.85 -8.70
CA ALA A 24 24.16 10.23 -9.41
C ALA A 24 25.13 9.04 -9.53
N GLY A 25 25.27 8.24 -8.48
CA GLY A 25 26.14 7.06 -8.46
C GLY A 25 25.72 5.98 -9.46
N ARG A 26 24.44 5.90 -9.84
CA ARG A 26 23.98 4.96 -10.88
C ARG A 26 24.58 5.25 -12.26
N ALA A 27 24.93 6.50 -12.56
CA ALA A 27 25.52 6.89 -13.84
C ALA A 27 26.98 6.43 -13.99
N GLY A 28 27.70 6.22 -12.88
CA GLY A 28 29.13 5.94 -12.87
C GLY A 28 29.54 4.47 -12.68
N ARG A 29 28.62 3.51 -12.83
CA ARG A 29 28.87 2.10 -12.44
C ARG A 29 29.89 1.36 -13.29
N ILE A 30 29.98 1.68 -14.58
CA ILE A 30 30.80 0.94 -15.56
C ILE A 30 31.88 1.85 -16.16
N ARG A 31 31.52 3.10 -16.46
CA ARG A 31 32.39 4.11 -17.06
C ARG A 31 32.06 5.48 -16.46
N PRO A 32 32.93 6.49 -16.61
CA PRO A 32 32.63 7.85 -16.20
C PRO A 32 31.31 8.33 -16.83
N GLY A 33 30.34 8.64 -15.98
CA GLY A 33 29.02 9.13 -16.37
C GLY A 33 28.76 10.54 -15.85
N LYS A 34 27.75 11.21 -16.41
CA LYS A 34 27.29 12.53 -15.96
C LYS A 34 25.86 12.41 -15.45
N ALA A 35 25.54 13.13 -14.38
CA ALA A 35 24.18 13.19 -13.82
C ALA A 35 23.70 14.64 -13.84
N PHE A 36 22.56 14.89 -14.50
CA PHE A 36 21.95 16.21 -14.57
C PHE A 36 20.87 16.35 -13.50
N ARG A 37 21.03 17.32 -12.60
CA ARG A 37 20.07 17.63 -11.54
C ARG A 37 19.19 18.80 -12.00
N LEU A 38 17.87 18.62 -12.02
CA LEU A 38 16.90 19.64 -12.48
C LEU A 38 16.51 20.63 -11.37
N TYR A 39 17.48 21.11 -10.60
CA TYR A 39 17.29 22.09 -9.52
C TYR A 39 18.59 22.84 -9.25
N PRO A 40 18.54 24.10 -8.78
CA PRO A 40 19.73 24.89 -8.50
C PRO A 40 20.48 24.34 -7.26
N GLU A 41 21.78 24.65 -7.18
CA GLU A 41 22.64 24.23 -6.06
C GLU A 41 22.17 24.75 -4.70
N SER A 42 21.62 25.97 -4.67
CA SER A 42 21.00 26.53 -3.46
C SER A 42 19.82 25.71 -2.92
N GLN A 43 19.12 24.97 -3.80
CA GLN A 43 18.07 24.04 -3.38
C GLN A 43 18.67 22.74 -2.84
N TYR A 44 19.80 22.28 -3.39
CA TYR A 44 20.49 21.08 -2.94
C TYR A 44 20.96 21.21 -1.48
N GLU A 45 21.52 22.36 -1.11
CA GLU A 45 22.00 22.62 0.24
C GLU A 45 20.88 22.57 1.29
N LYS A 46 19.67 23.01 0.91
CA LYS A 46 18.46 22.99 1.75
C LYS A 46 17.84 21.60 1.93
N LEU A 47 18.23 20.60 1.14
CA LEU A 47 17.71 19.23 1.27
C LEU A 47 18.25 18.57 2.55
N GLY A 48 17.41 17.76 3.19
CA GLY A 48 17.85 16.93 4.32
C GLY A 48 18.89 15.89 3.90
N GLU A 49 19.82 15.58 4.79
CA GLU A 49 20.90 14.61 4.53
C GLU A 49 20.34 13.20 4.26
N GLY A 50 19.45 12.74 5.15
CA GLY A 50 18.79 11.44 5.07
C GLY A 50 17.28 11.55 4.81
N THR A 51 16.68 10.45 4.37
CA THR A 51 15.22 10.29 4.40
C THR A 51 14.76 9.90 5.81
N ILE A 52 13.68 10.49 6.28
CA ILE A 52 13.02 10.09 7.53
C ILE A 52 12.65 8.59 7.45
N PRO A 53 12.93 7.79 8.49
CA PRO A 53 12.72 6.35 8.48
C PRO A 53 11.23 5.99 8.34
N GLU A 54 10.97 4.84 7.72
CA GLU A 54 9.61 4.39 7.36
C GLU A 54 8.71 4.19 8.59
N ILE A 55 9.25 3.65 9.68
CA ILE A 55 8.54 3.44 10.95
C ILE A 55 7.98 4.74 11.56
N GLN A 56 8.51 5.90 11.17
CA GLN A 56 8.01 7.21 11.63
C GLN A 56 6.98 7.82 10.66
N ARG A 57 6.80 7.25 9.46
CA ARG A 57 5.98 7.81 8.39
C ARG A 57 4.72 7.01 8.08
N CYS A 58 4.81 5.70 8.26
CA CYS A 58 3.78 4.72 7.90
C CYS A 58 2.96 4.25 9.10
N HIS A 59 1.80 3.69 8.80
CA HIS A 59 0.84 3.16 9.76
C HIS A 59 1.38 1.92 10.46
N LEU A 60 1.35 1.96 11.79
CA LEU A 60 2.00 0.96 12.62
C LEU A 60 1.12 -0.25 12.98
N ALA A 61 -0.19 -0.24 12.73
CA ALA A 61 -1.05 -1.35 13.14
C ALA A 61 -0.59 -2.75 12.66
N PRO A 62 -0.18 -2.97 11.39
CA PRO A 62 0.33 -4.29 10.99
C PRO A 62 1.60 -4.69 11.77
N VAL A 63 2.50 -3.73 12.01
CA VAL A 63 3.74 -3.97 12.75
C VAL A 63 3.44 -4.27 14.23
N VAL A 64 2.53 -3.52 14.84
CA VAL A 64 2.12 -3.73 16.24
C VAL A 64 1.44 -5.08 16.42
N LEU A 65 0.58 -5.48 15.48
CA LEU A 65 -0.05 -6.81 15.48
C LEU A 65 1.01 -7.92 15.43
N GLN A 66 2.00 -7.78 14.55
CA GLN A 66 3.09 -8.75 14.44
C GLN A 66 3.96 -8.81 15.69
N LEU A 67 4.31 -7.66 16.28
CA LEU A 67 5.07 -7.61 17.54
C LEU A 67 4.32 -8.29 18.68
N LYS A 68 2.99 -8.12 18.75
CA LYS A 68 2.14 -8.78 19.74
C LYS A 68 2.07 -10.29 19.51
N ALA A 69 1.97 -10.74 18.25
CA ALA A 69 2.00 -12.16 17.89
C ALA A 69 3.33 -12.83 18.24
N LEU A 70 4.44 -12.10 18.18
CA LEU A 70 5.76 -12.56 18.66
C LEU A 70 5.86 -12.68 20.19
N GLY A 71 4.82 -12.30 20.94
CA GLY A 71 4.80 -12.36 22.41
C GLY A 71 5.34 -11.11 23.11
N ILE A 72 5.62 -10.02 22.37
CA ILE A 72 6.10 -8.77 22.96
C ILE A 72 4.92 -8.02 23.57
N GLN A 73 4.78 -8.11 24.90
CA GLN A 73 3.69 -7.44 25.61
C GLN A 73 3.85 -5.91 25.60
N ASN A 74 5.07 -5.41 25.86
CA ASN A 74 5.33 -3.98 25.98
C ASN A 74 5.93 -3.38 24.70
N VAL A 75 5.06 -3.05 23.74
CA VAL A 75 5.44 -2.45 22.45
C VAL A 75 6.19 -1.12 22.65
N HIS A 76 5.80 -0.32 23.64
CA HIS A 76 6.45 0.96 23.91
C HIS A 76 7.92 0.84 24.37
N LYS A 77 8.25 -0.22 25.13
CA LYS A 77 9.61 -0.47 25.66
C LYS A 77 10.48 -1.31 24.71
N PHE A 78 9.96 -1.65 23.54
CA PHE A 78 10.73 -2.38 22.55
C PHE A 78 11.91 -1.55 22.01
N HIS A 79 13.03 -2.21 21.76
CA HIS A 79 14.26 -1.58 21.27
C HIS A 79 14.16 -1.29 19.76
N TYR A 80 13.56 -0.16 19.40
CA TYR A 80 13.51 0.32 18.02
C TYR A 80 14.83 0.99 17.61
N LEU A 81 15.29 0.77 16.37
CA LEU A 81 16.43 1.50 15.78
C LEU A 81 16.13 3.01 15.67
N SER A 82 14.92 3.35 15.29
CA SER A 82 14.39 4.71 15.30
C SER A 82 12.99 4.65 15.88
N ARG A 83 12.78 5.31 17.01
CA ARG A 83 11.52 5.19 17.75
C ARG A 83 10.36 5.79 16.95
N PRO A 84 9.22 5.09 16.82
CA PRO A 84 8.01 5.67 16.24
C PRO A 84 7.46 6.82 17.10
N PRO A 85 6.72 7.77 16.51
CA PRO A 85 6.04 8.81 17.26
C PRO A 85 4.92 8.22 18.13
N SER A 86 4.76 8.74 19.36
CA SER A 86 3.78 8.22 20.32
C SER A 86 2.35 8.22 19.80
N TRP A 87 1.94 9.26 19.07
CA TRP A 87 0.60 9.37 18.49
C TRP A 87 0.26 8.20 17.55
N SER A 88 1.20 7.82 16.68
CA SER A 88 0.98 6.75 15.70
C SER A 88 0.87 5.39 16.40
N MET A 89 1.62 5.19 17.48
CA MET A 89 1.52 3.99 18.32
C MET A 89 0.17 3.89 19.02
N ILE A 90 -0.35 5.01 19.56
CA ILE A 90 -1.67 5.06 20.21
C ILE A 90 -2.76 4.73 19.19
N ASN A 91 -2.75 5.39 18.03
CA ASN A 91 -3.72 5.15 16.97
C ASN A 91 -3.69 3.69 16.46
N ALA A 92 -2.50 3.10 16.32
CA ALA A 92 -2.37 1.70 15.94
C ALA A 92 -2.97 0.74 16.97
N LEU A 93 -2.80 1.00 18.27
CA LEU A 93 -3.39 0.20 19.34
C LEU A 93 -4.90 0.37 19.41
N GLU A 94 -5.39 1.60 19.27
CA GLU A 94 -6.82 1.93 19.23
C GLU A 94 -7.52 1.23 18.06
N LEU A 95 -6.92 1.25 16.87
CA LEU A 95 -7.44 0.55 15.70
C LEU A 95 -7.51 -0.97 15.93
N LEU A 96 -6.46 -1.57 16.48
CA LEU A 96 -6.44 -3.01 16.74
C LEU A 96 -7.43 -3.42 17.83
N TYR A 97 -7.66 -2.56 18.83
CA TYR A 97 -8.71 -2.75 19.83
C TYR A 97 -10.10 -2.66 19.20
N ALA A 98 -10.35 -1.65 18.36
CA ALA A 98 -11.63 -1.49 17.65
C ALA A 98 -11.95 -2.68 16.71
N LEU A 99 -10.93 -3.32 16.13
CA LEU A 99 -11.09 -4.53 15.31
C LEU A 99 -11.34 -5.81 16.13
N GLY A 100 -11.15 -5.76 17.45
CA GLY A 100 -11.20 -6.90 18.36
C GLY A 100 -9.96 -7.80 18.30
N ALA A 101 -8.86 -7.34 17.69
CA ALA A 101 -7.60 -8.08 17.66
C ALA A 101 -6.87 -8.01 19.00
N LEU A 102 -7.10 -6.95 19.78
CA LEU A 102 -6.57 -6.76 21.13
C LEU A 102 -7.71 -6.69 22.16
N ASP A 103 -7.41 -7.22 23.35
CA ASP A 103 -8.26 -7.13 24.54
C ASP A 103 -8.01 -5.81 25.31
N GLU A 104 -8.83 -5.51 26.33
CA GLU A 104 -8.69 -4.33 27.21
C GLU A 104 -7.31 -4.26 27.87
N LYS A 105 -6.71 -5.42 28.16
CA LYS A 105 -5.35 -5.55 28.71
C LYS A 105 -4.25 -5.41 27.65
N SER A 106 -4.59 -5.01 26.42
CA SER A 106 -3.68 -4.93 25.26
C SER A 106 -3.01 -6.27 24.92
N MET A 107 -3.69 -7.38 25.20
CA MET A 107 -3.22 -8.73 24.85
C MET A 107 -3.88 -9.19 23.56
N LEU A 108 -3.19 -10.02 22.78
CA LEU A 108 -3.74 -10.56 21.53
C LEU A 108 -4.92 -11.49 21.85
N THR A 109 -6.06 -11.29 21.17
CA THR A 109 -7.23 -12.15 21.35
C THR A 109 -7.04 -13.49 20.66
N ASN A 110 -7.56 -14.57 21.26
CA ASN A 110 -7.57 -15.92 20.69
C ASN A 110 -9.05 -16.34 20.55
N PRO A 111 -9.55 -16.70 19.34
CA PRO A 111 -8.81 -17.00 18.11
C PRO A 111 -8.64 -15.84 17.12
N LEU A 112 -9.37 -14.73 17.29
CA LEU A 112 -9.45 -13.69 16.26
C LEU A 112 -8.11 -13.00 15.99
N GLY A 113 -7.48 -12.41 17.01
CA GLY A 113 -6.20 -11.70 16.87
C GLY A 113 -5.07 -12.59 16.37
N LEU A 114 -5.02 -13.84 16.83
CA LEU A 114 -4.04 -14.82 16.36
C LEU A 114 -4.20 -15.11 14.86
N ARG A 115 -5.41 -15.45 14.41
CA ARG A 115 -5.68 -15.68 12.97
C ARG A 115 -5.40 -14.44 12.13
N MET A 116 -5.72 -13.25 12.63
CA MET A 116 -5.40 -12.00 11.93
C MET A 116 -3.89 -11.81 11.72
N SER A 117 -3.06 -12.25 12.67
CA SER A 117 -1.59 -12.14 12.58
C SER A 117 -0.95 -13.15 11.63
N GLU A 118 -1.64 -14.24 11.29
CA GLU A 118 -1.17 -15.23 10.32
C GLU A 118 -1.31 -14.74 8.88
N PHE A 119 -2.22 -13.79 8.60
CA PHE A 119 -2.42 -13.24 7.27
C PHE A 119 -1.39 -12.15 6.93
N PRO A 120 -0.77 -12.18 5.73
CA PRO A 120 0.11 -11.12 5.25
C PRO A 120 -0.68 -9.92 4.69
N LEU A 121 -1.75 -9.52 5.38
CA LEU A 121 -2.68 -8.47 4.96
C LEU A 121 -2.75 -7.38 6.05
N PRO A 122 -3.12 -6.15 5.68
CA PRO A 122 -3.46 -5.12 6.67
C PRO A 122 -4.56 -5.62 7.62
N PRO A 123 -4.53 -5.27 8.92
CA PRO A 123 -5.49 -5.77 9.91
C PRO A 123 -6.96 -5.57 9.53
N MET A 124 -7.29 -4.47 8.86
CA MET A 124 -8.64 -4.20 8.35
C MET A 124 -9.09 -5.28 7.35
N HIS A 125 -8.23 -5.64 6.38
CA HIS A 125 -8.54 -6.63 5.36
C HIS A 125 -8.59 -8.04 5.96
N SER A 126 -7.69 -8.37 6.88
CA SER A 126 -7.70 -9.65 7.61
C SER A 126 -9.00 -9.84 8.38
N LYS A 127 -9.49 -8.79 9.06
CA LYS A 127 -10.75 -8.83 9.79
C LYS A 127 -11.93 -9.07 8.85
N CYS A 128 -11.99 -8.31 7.76
CA CYS A 128 -13.01 -8.46 6.72
C CYS A 128 -13.09 -9.89 6.17
N LEU A 129 -11.94 -10.49 5.86
CA LEU A 129 -11.87 -11.87 5.36
C LEU A 129 -12.35 -12.86 6.42
N LEU A 130 -11.94 -12.71 7.68
CA LEU A 130 -12.39 -13.59 8.76
C LEU A 130 -13.91 -13.51 8.98
N THR A 131 -14.47 -12.30 8.99
CA THR A 131 -15.93 -12.13 9.13
C THR A 131 -16.70 -12.66 7.93
N SER A 132 -16.14 -12.57 6.71
CA SER A 132 -16.81 -13.10 5.50
C SER A 132 -17.04 -14.62 5.56
N GLY A 133 -16.21 -15.34 6.31
CA GLY A 133 -16.40 -16.76 6.56
C GLY A 133 -17.69 -17.06 7.33
N ASP A 134 -18.05 -16.21 8.30
CA ASP A 134 -19.27 -16.36 9.10
C ASP A 134 -20.53 -16.03 8.27
N PHE A 135 -20.40 -15.14 7.29
CA PHE A 135 -21.49 -14.76 6.37
C PHE A 135 -21.60 -15.65 5.12
N GLY A 136 -20.64 -16.56 4.89
CA GLY A 136 -20.62 -17.45 3.72
C GLY A 136 -20.25 -16.78 2.39
N CYS A 137 -19.62 -15.60 2.42
CA CYS A 137 -19.22 -14.82 1.23
C CYS A 137 -17.69 -14.67 1.09
N SER A 138 -16.97 -15.75 1.40
CA SER A 138 -15.51 -15.73 1.46
C SER A 138 -14.83 -15.68 0.08
N GLU A 139 -15.40 -16.32 -0.94
CA GLU A 139 -14.84 -16.33 -2.31
C GLU A 139 -14.88 -14.93 -2.94
N GLU A 140 -15.99 -14.23 -2.76
CA GLU A 140 -16.19 -12.87 -3.24
C GLU A 140 -15.28 -11.90 -2.50
N MET A 141 -15.20 -12.03 -1.17
CA MET A 141 -14.39 -11.13 -0.35
C MET A 141 -12.89 -11.28 -0.64
N VAL A 142 -12.40 -12.50 -0.84
CA VAL A 142 -11.00 -12.74 -1.25
C VAL A 142 -10.71 -12.08 -2.60
N SER A 143 -11.64 -12.20 -3.55
CA SER A 143 -11.51 -11.57 -4.88
C SER A 143 -11.44 -10.05 -4.78
N ILE A 144 -12.30 -9.43 -3.96
CA ILE A 144 -12.30 -7.98 -3.72
C ILE A 144 -10.99 -7.54 -3.06
N ILE A 145 -10.55 -8.22 -2.00
CA ILE A 145 -9.30 -7.88 -1.30
C ILE A 145 -8.11 -8.01 -2.25
N ALA A 146 -8.06 -9.05 -3.08
CA ALA A 146 -7.00 -9.22 -4.07
C ALA A 146 -6.95 -8.04 -5.06
N MET A 147 -8.11 -7.57 -5.54
CA MET A 147 -8.18 -6.40 -6.45
C MET A 147 -7.73 -5.10 -5.76
N LEU A 148 -8.04 -4.91 -4.48
CA LEU A 148 -7.65 -3.72 -3.72
C LEU A 148 -6.13 -3.64 -3.46
N GLN A 149 -5.43 -4.77 -3.50
CA GLN A 149 -3.97 -4.80 -3.29
C GLN A 149 -3.15 -4.49 -4.54
N VAL A 150 -3.73 -4.68 -5.72
CA VAL A 150 -3.05 -4.40 -6.99
C VAL A 150 -3.18 -2.90 -7.30
N GLN A 151 -2.16 -2.33 -7.96
CA GLN A 151 -2.23 -0.94 -8.45
C GLN A 151 -3.33 -0.80 -9.52
N ASP A 152 -3.81 0.44 -9.72
CA ASP A 152 -4.87 0.76 -10.68
C ASP A 152 -4.70 0.01 -12.01
N VAL A 153 -5.64 -0.91 -12.27
CA VAL A 153 -5.64 -1.74 -13.49
C VAL A 153 -5.94 -0.90 -14.73
N PHE A 154 -6.62 0.23 -14.55
CA PHE A 154 -7.02 1.12 -15.64
C PHE A 154 -5.94 2.17 -15.92
N THR A 155 -5.20 1.99 -17.03
CA THR A 155 -4.30 3.03 -17.56
C THR A 155 -5.00 3.86 -18.64
N PRO A 156 -5.39 5.13 -18.38
CA PRO A 156 -6.06 5.94 -19.39
C PRO A 156 -5.07 6.39 -20.48
N PRO A 157 -5.35 6.14 -21.77
CA PRO A 157 -4.53 6.64 -22.87
C PRO A 157 -4.52 8.17 -22.93
N VAL A 158 -3.36 8.76 -23.23
CA VAL A 158 -3.13 10.22 -23.20
C VAL A 158 -4.09 10.98 -24.12
N ARG A 159 -4.41 10.44 -25.30
CA ARG A 159 -5.25 11.10 -26.31
C ARG A 159 -6.77 10.94 -26.09
N ASN A 160 -7.23 9.93 -25.36
CA ASN A 160 -8.66 9.60 -25.21
C ASN A 160 -9.10 9.47 -23.74
N ARG A 161 -8.70 10.41 -22.89
CA ARG A 161 -9.03 10.39 -21.45
C ARG A 161 -10.53 10.38 -21.17
N HIS A 162 -11.33 11.13 -21.93
CA HIS A 162 -12.78 11.21 -21.73
C HIS A 162 -13.49 9.86 -21.95
N ASN A 163 -13.16 9.14 -23.03
CA ASN A 163 -13.75 7.83 -23.31
C ASN A 163 -13.26 6.77 -22.32
N ALA A 164 -11.98 6.82 -21.94
CA ALA A 164 -11.41 5.89 -20.96
C ALA A 164 -12.03 6.05 -19.56
N VAL A 165 -12.29 7.29 -19.13
CA VAL A 165 -12.98 7.57 -17.86
C VAL A 165 -14.44 7.10 -17.91
N SER A 166 -15.13 7.28 -19.04
CA SER A 166 -16.50 6.77 -19.21
C SER A 166 -16.56 5.25 -19.17
N ILE A 167 -15.63 4.55 -19.82
CA ILE A 167 -15.53 3.08 -19.79
C ILE A 167 -15.17 2.59 -18.38
N SER A 168 -14.23 3.24 -17.70
CA SER A 168 -13.87 2.91 -16.30
C SER A 168 -15.06 3.10 -15.35
N LYS A 169 -15.84 4.18 -15.49
CA LYS A 169 -17.07 4.40 -14.72
C LYS A 169 -18.15 3.36 -15.03
N LEU A 170 -18.32 2.98 -16.30
CA LEU A 170 -19.27 1.95 -16.70
C LEU A 170 -18.89 0.59 -16.11
N CYS A 171 -17.61 0.21 -16.18
CA CYS A 171 -17.08 -0.98 -15.52
C CYS A 171 -17.26 -0.89 -14.00
N CYS A 172 -16.99 0.24 -13.35
CA CYS A 172 -17.20 0.35 -11.91
C CYS A 172 -18.68 0.18 -11.50
N PHE A 173 -19.62 0.69 -12.32
CA PHE A 173 -21.06 0.66 -12.03
C PHE A 173 -21.74 -0.67 -12.37
N THR A 174 -21.34 -1.36 -13.44
CA THR A 174 -21.89 -2.68 -13.79
C THR A 174 -21.22 -3.82 -13.01
N TYR A 175 -19.96 -3.68 -12.61
CA TYR A 175 -19.23 -4.77 -11.96
C TYR A 175 -19.49 -4.88 -10.46
N PHE A 176 -20.01 -3.83 -9.79
CA PHE A 176 -20.44 -3.96 -8.39
C PHE A 176 -21.64 -4.93 -8.23
N PHE A 177 -22.44 -5.13 -9.27
CA PHE A 177 -23.56 -6.09 -9.28
C PHE A 177 -23.18 -7.45 -9.92
N GLN A 178 -22.32 -7.47 -10.95
CA GLN A 178 -21.98 -8.71 -11.67
C GLN A 178 -20.89 -9.55 -10.97
N PHE A 179 -20.06 -8.97 -10.08
CA PHE A 179 -19.01 -9.72 -9.35
C PHE A 179 -19.54 -10.70 -8.31
N PHE A 180 -20.82 -10.65 -7.96
CA PHE A 180 -21.47 -11.70 -7.15
C PHE A 180 -21.57 -13.04 -7.89
N TYR A 181 -21.26 -13.10 -9.19
CA TYR A 181 -21.43 -14.30 -10.03
C TYR A 181 -20.20 -14.72 -10.84
N PHE A 182 -19.12 -13.93 -10.86
CA PHE A 182 -18.04 -14.12 -11.84
C PHE A 182 -16.69 -14.42 -11.18
N ASN A 183 -16.24 -15.64 -11.43
CA ASN A 183 -15.03 -16.25 -10.89
C ASN A 183 -13.74 -15.57 -11.39
N LEU A 184 -12.66 -15.61 -10.61
CA LEU A 184 -11.35 -14.96 -10.87
C LEU A 184 -10.76 -15.30 -12.26
N THR A 185 -11.12 -16.47 -12.79
CA THR A 185 -10.68 -17.01 -14.09
C THR A 185 -11.23 -16.24 -15.30
N GLU A 186 -12.43 -15.70 -15.21
CA GLU A 186 -13.05 -14.89 -16.27
C GLU A 186 -12.47 -13.47 -16.29
N PHE A 187 -12.15 -12.88 -15.13
CA PHE A 187 -11.41 -11.62 -15.09
C PHE A 187 -10.00 -11.78 -15.67
N ALA A 188 -9.31 -12.89 -15.38
CA ALA A 188 -8.02 -13.19 -16.00
C ALA A 188 -8.15 -13.40 -17.52
N ARG A 189 -9.24 -14.01 -18.00
CA ARG A 189 -9.55 -14.16 -19.43
C ARG A 189 -9.86 -12.82 -20.11
N PHE A 190 -10.68 -11.99 -19.47
CA PHE A 190 -10.99 -10.63 -19.90
C PHE A 190 -9.75 -9.74 -19.93
N LEU A 191 -8.88 -9.81 -18.91
CA LEU A 191 -7.59 -9.14 -18.93
C LEU A 191 -6.72 -9.66 -20.07
N LYS A 192 -6.67 -10.97 -20.33
CA LYS A 192 -5.89 -11.56 -21.42
C LYS A 192 -6.40 -11.15 -22.81
N GLU A 193 -7.72 -11.03 -22.98
CA GLU A 193 -8.36 -10.55 -24.19
C GLU A 193 -8.14 -9.04 -24.40
N ASN A 194 -8.19 -8.24 -23.34
CA ASN A 194 -7.94 -6.79 -23.40
C ASN A 194 -6.45 -6.40 -23.34
N LEU A 195 -5.57 -7.28 -22.86
CA LEU A 195 -4.10 -7.13 -22.95
C LEU A 195 -3.62 -7.23 -24.40
N ASN A 196 -4.32 -7.99 -25.25
CA ASN A 196 -4.07 -7.95 -26.69
C ASN A 196 -4.42 -6.59 -27.33
N PHE A 197 -5.21 -5.77 -26.64
CA PHE A 197 -5.46 -4.37 -27.01
C PHE A 197 -4.32 -3.45 -26.55
N LEU A 198 -3.74 -3.70 -25.36
CA LEU A 198 -2.57 -2.98 -24.84
C LEU A 198 -1.24 -3.35 -25.54
N GLY A 199 -1.17 -4.54 -26.16
CA GLY A 199 0.01 -5.02 -26.87
C GLY A 199 0.22 -4.46 -28.28
N ARG A 200 -0.74 -3.72 -28.86
CA ARG A 200 -0.64 -3.19 -30.23
C ARG A 200 0.10 -1.85 -30.35
N ASP A 201 0.40 -1.16 -29.26
CA ASP A 201 1.11 0.12 -29.26
C ASP A 201 2.59 0.00 -28.82
N LYS A 202 3.26 -1.13 -29.11
CA LYS A 202 4.69 -1.32 -28.79
C LYS A 202 5.68 -0.64 -29.75
N GLU A 203 5.24 0.09 -30.77
CA GLU A 203 6.14 0.71 -31.76
C GLU A 203 6.47 2.21 -31.54
N THR A 204 6.02 2.88 -30.47
CA THR A 204 6.27 4.34 -30.34
C THR A 204 7.00 4.81 -29.06
N PHE A 205 7.62 3.92 -28.30
CA PHE A 205 8.51 4.34 -27.20
C PHE A 205 9.92 3.76 -27.35
N CYS A 206 10.61 4.23 -28.39
CA CYS A 206 12.06 4.27 -28.46
C CYS A 206 12.47 5.64 -29.01
N CYS A 207 12.62 6.60 -28.10
CA CYS A 207 13.44 7.82 -28.25
C CYS A 207 14.02 8.14 -26.87
#